data_AF-A0A9E4A0W7-F1
#
_entry.id   AF-A0A9E4A0W7-F1
#
_cell.length_a   1.000
_cell.length_b   1.000
_cell.length_c   1.000
_cell.angle_alpha   90.00
_cell.angle_beta   90.00
_cell.angle_gamma   90.00
#
_symmetry.space_group_name_H-M   'P 1'
#
loop_
_entity.id
_entity.type
_entity.pdbx_description
1 polymer ?
#
loop_
_entity_poly.entity_id
_entity_poly.type
_entity_poly.pdbx_seq_one_letter_code
_entity_poly.pdbx_strand_id
1 'polypeptide(L)'
;MSKQAEIANDRAIEYWKQNRFDEAIAQWEEIVRKDLNLAEIHYNLGNAYMYQGKIESAIDAFKRALSIDPTLPEAYNKLGIICYKQGNAGLAFACWKQALVINPDFEEARRNIGLIQNAPQFDVEDEIPAYQHVAEGDATGDANASIEDSDDLPTWKNKIRQGWGAFRRK
;
A
#
# COMPACT_ATOMS: atom_id res chain seq x y z
N MET A 1 0.10 -21.42 -4.27
CA MET A 1 1.43 -21.05 -4.78
C MET A 1 2.06 -22.28 -5.43
N SER A 2 3.02 -22.15 -6.35
CA SER A 2 3.77 -23.33 -6.81
C SER A 2 4.79 -23.75 -5.75
N LYS A 3 5.13 -25.04 -5.66
CA LYS A 3 6.15 -25.53 -4.71
C LYS A 3 7.49 -24.79 -4.81
N GLN A 4 7.86 -24.35 -6.02
CA GLN A 4 9.06 -23.54 -6.22
C GLN A 4 8.92 -22.12 -5.64
N ALA A 5 7.72 -21.52 -5.71
CA ALA A 5 7.48 -20.20 -5.13
C ALA A 5 7.43 -20.23 -3.61
N GLU A 6 6.93 -21.31 -3.01
CA GLU A 6 7.00 -21.51 -1.55
C GLU A 6 8.46 -21.59 -1.09
N ILE A 7 9.28 -22.41 -1.75
CA ILE A 7 10.73 -22.50 -1.46
C ILE A 7 11.42 -21.14 -1.63
N ALA A 8 11.09 -20.38 -2.67
CA ALA A 8 11.63 -19.04 -2.87
C ALA A 8 11.18 -18.08 -1.76
N ASN A 9 9.93 -18.16 -1.30
CA ASN A 9 9.42 -17.33 -0.22
C ASN A 9 10.13 -17.65 1.10
N ASP A 10 10.30 -18.93 1.43
CA ASP A 10 11.00 -19.37 2.64
C ASP A 10 12.46 -18.87 2.64
N ARG A 11 13.15 -18.94 1.49
CA ARG A 11 14.49 -18.37 1.33
C ARG A 11 14.51 -16.86 1.51
N ALA A 12 13.54 -16.16 0.94
CA ALA A 12 13.43 -14.71 1.06
C ALA A 12 13.26 -14.30 2.53
N ILE A 13 12.40 -15.00 3.28
CA ILE A 13 12.19 -14.80 4.71
C ILE A 13 13.46 -15.09 5.51
N GLU A 14 14.24 -16.08 5.12
CA GLU A 14 15.52 -16.37 5.78
C GLU A 14 16.56 -15.26 5.52
N TYR A 15 16.68 -14.79 4.26
CA TYR A 15 17.52 -13.64 3.95
C TYR A 15 17.09 -12.39 4.71
N TRP A 16 15.79 -12.15 4.79
CA TRP A 16 15.22 -11.07 5.57
C TRP A 16 15.68 -11.08 7.03
N LYS A 17 15.57 -12.23 7.70
CA LYS A 17 16.00 -12.41 9.11
C LYS A 17 17.48 -12.13 9.30
N GLN A 18 18.30 -12.35 8.27
CA GLN A 18 19.73 -12.08 8.26
C GLN A 18 20.06 -10.62 7.86
N ASN A 19 19.07 -9.74 7.70
CA ASN A 19 19.20 -8.38 7.16
C ASN A 19 19.77 -8.31 5.73
N ARG A 20 19.66 -9.41 4.98
CA ARG A 20 20.11 -9.55 3.59
C ARG A 20 18.99 -9.14 2.65
N PHE A 21 18.67 -7.85 2.68
CA PHE A 21 17.45 -7.32 2.04
C PHE A 21 17.48 -7.42 0.52
N ASP A 22 18.64 -7.25 -0.12
CA ASP A 22 18.76 -7.37 -1.58
C ASP A 22 18.47 -8.81 -2.04
N GLU A 23 18.99 -9.82 -1.34
CA GLU A 23 18.70 -11.22 -1.65
C GLU A 23 17.24 -11.58 -1.39
N ALA A 24 16.64 -11.06 -0.30
CA ALA A 24 15.21 -11.24 -0.03
C ALA A 24 14.34 -10.66 -1.15
N ILE A 25 14.63 -9.42 -1.57
CA ILE A 25 13.95 -8.76 -2.69
C ILE A 25 14.09 -9.58 -3.97
N ALA A 26 15.29 -10.05 -4.30
CA ALA A 26 15.51 -10.83 -5.51
C ALA A 26 14.66 -12.10 -5.55
N GLN A 27 14.51 -12.80 -4.42
CA GLN A 27 13.65 -13.98 -4.32
C GLN A 27 12.16 -13.64 -4.45
N TRP A 28 11.68 -12.56 -3.81
CA TRP A 28 10.28 -12.14 -3.96
C TRP A 28 9.96 -11.62 -5.36
N GLU A 29 10.88 -10.91 -6.01
CA GLU A 29 10.72 -10.50 -7.42
C GLU A 29 10.65 -11.70 -8.37
N GLU A 30 11.37 -12.80 -8.10
CA GLU A 30 11.23 -14.04 -8.86
C GLU A 30 9.84 -14.67 -8.73
N ILE A 31 9.21 -14.57 -7.56
CA ILE A 31 7.84 -15.03 -7.34
C ILE A 31 6.86 -14.17 -8.14
N VAL A 32 7.02 -12.84 -8.08
CA VAL A 32 6.20 -11.88 -8.84
C VAL A 32 6.36 -12.10 -10.34
N ARG A 33 7.58 -12.34 -10.85
CA ARG A 33 7.84 -12.63 -12.28
C ARG A 33 7.13 -13.89 -12.79
N LYS A 34 6.72 -14.79 -11.90
CA LYS A 34 5.92 -15.99 -12.25
C LYS A 34 4.41 -15.72 -12.22
N ASP A 35 3.99 -14.45 -12.19
CA ASP A 35 2.61 -13.98 -12.11
C ASP A 35 1.80 -14.58 -10.95
N LEU A 36 2.49 -14.81 -9.83
CA LEU A 36 1.83 -15.17 -8.59
C LEU A 36 1.35 -13.87 -7.91
N ASN A 37 0.13 -13.45 -8.24
CA ASN A 37 -0.56 -12.30 -7.62
C ASN A 37 -0.87 -12.58 -6.14
N LEU A 38 0.14 -12.41 -5.29
CA LEU A 38 0.06 -12.68 -3.86
C LEU A 38 0.28 -11.38 -3.10
N ALA A 39 -0.75 -10.93 -2.38
CA ALA A 39 -0.70 -9.71 -1.59
C ALA A 39 0.47 -9.74 -0.57
N GLU A 40 0.70 -10.89 0.07
CA GLU A 40 1.78 -11.09 1.03
C GLU A 40 3.17 -10.81 0.44
N ILE A 41 3.43 -11.24 -0.79
CA ILE A 41 4.74 -11.06 -1.44
C ILE A 41 4.97 -9.58 -1.76
N HIS A 42 3.95 -8.89 -2.24
CA HIS A 42 4.01 -7.44 -2.46
C HIS A 42 4.15 -6.67 -1.15
N TYR A 43 3.49 -7.10 -0.07
CA TYR A 43 3.66 -6.52 1.26
C TYR A 43 5.11 -6.69 1.77
N ASN A 44 5.68 -7.88 1.61
CA ASN A 44 7.06 -8.17 2.00
C ASN A 44 8.09 -7.36 1.19
N LEU A 45 7.89 -7.23 -0.13
CA LEU A 45 8.67 -6.33 -0.98
C LEU A 45 8.58 -4.87 -0.49
N GLY A 46 7.36 -4.41 -0.16
CA GLY A 46 7.14 -3.07 0.37
C GLY A 46 7.93 -2.81 1.65
N ASN A 47 7.93 -3.77 2.58
CA ASN A 47 8.74 -3.69 3.79
C ASN A 47 10.23 -3.62 3.44
N ALA A 48 10.73 -4.48 2.56
CA ALA A 48 12.15 -4.49 2.16
C ALA A 48 12.63 -3.19 1.55
N TYR A 49 11.86 -2.65 0.61
CA TYR A 49 12.17 -1.35 0.02
C TYR A 49 12.14 -0.23 1.07
N MET A 50 11.23 -0.29 2.03
CA MET A 50 11.18 0.67 3.13
C MET A 50 12.43 0.61 4.02
N TYR A 51 12.94 -0.59 4.36
CA TYR A 51 14.19 -0.74 5.12
C TYR A 51 15.41 -0.24 4.35
N GLN A 52 15.40 -0.38 3.02
CA GLN A 52 16.45 0.16 2.15
C GLN A 52 16.31 1.66 1.86
N GLY A 53 15.28 2.33 2.38
CA GLY A 53 14.99 3.74 2.08
C GLY A 53 14.50 3.98 0.64
N LYS A 54 14.17 2.93 -0.11
CA LYS A 54 13.57 3.00 -1.46
C LYS A 54 12.06 3.29 -1.33
N ILE A 55 11.73 4.48 -0.84
CA ILE A 55 10.36 4.84 -0.42
C ILE A 55 9.34 4.70 -1.55
N GLU A 56 9.65 5.17 -2.76
CA GLU A 56 8.73 5.07 -3.90
C GLU A 56 8.41 3.61 -4.24
N SER A 57 9.43 2.75 -4.32
CA SER A 57 9.25 1.31 -4.55
C SER A 57 8.43 0.64 -3.44
N ALA A 58 8.58 1.09 -2.19
CA ALA A 58 7.79 0.60 -1.07
C ALA A 58 6.30 0.94 -1.22
N ILE A 59 5.98 2.20 -1.52
CA ILE A 59 4.60 2.66 -1.75
C ILE A 59 3.93 1.84 -2.85
N ASP A 60 4.65 1.68 -3.94
CA ASP A 60 4.23 0.95 -5.12
C ASP A 60 3.92 -0.52 -4.81
N ALA A 61 4.76 -1.16 -4.01
CA ALA A 61 4.57 -2.53 -3.56
C ALA A 61 3.38 -2.66 -2.59
N PHE A 62 3.23 -1.77 -1.61
CA PHE A 62 2.07 -1.77 -0.71
C PHE A 62 0.74 -1.51 -1.44
N LYS A 63 0.73 -0.62 -2.44
CA LYS A 63 -0.46 -0.40 -3.28
C LYS A 63 -0.84 -1.66 -4.06
N ARG A 64 0.16 -2.40 -4.58
CA ARG A 64 -0.08 -3.68 -5.28
C ARG A 64 -0.62 -4.74 -4.31
N ALA A 65 -0.08 -4.81 -3.10
CA ALA A 65 -0.62 -5.68 -2.05
C ALA A 65 -2.10 -5.38 -1.79
N LEU A 66 -2.45 -4.10 -1.61
CA LEU A 66 -3.83 -3.65 -1.37
C LEU A 66 -4.76 -3.81 -2.58
N SER A 67 -4.24 -3.78 -3.81
CA SER A 67 -5.05 -4.07 -5.00
C SER A 67 -5.39 -5.56 -5.14
N ILE A 68 -4.58 -6.43 -4.56
CA ILE A 68 -4.80 -7.89 -4.57
C ILE A 68 -5.68 -8.28 -3.38
N ASP A 69 -5.41 -7.69 -2.21
CA ASP A 69 -6.21 -7.89 -1.01
C ASP A 69 -6.38 -6.56 -0.27
N PRO A 70 -7.57 -5.93 -0.37
CA PRO A 70 -7.87 -4.66 0.27
C PRO A 70 -8.11 -4.80 1.77
N THR A 71 -7.99 -6.00 2.35
CA THR A 71 -8.23 -6.27 3.77
C THR A 71 -6.94 -6.46 4.58
N LEU A 72 -5.80 -5.93 4.11
CA LEU A 72 -4.55 -5.89 4.87
C LEU A 72 -4.42 -4.60 5.69
N PRO A 73 -4.76 -4.60 7.00
CA PRO A 73 -4.57 -3.42 7.85
C PRO A 73 -3.09 -3.03 7.97
N GLU A 74 -2.17 -3.99 7.89
CA GLU A 74 -0.73 -3.73 7.97
C GLU A 74 -0.24 -2.89 6.79
N ALA A 75 -0.71 -3.17 5.58
CA ALA A 75 -0.31 -2.43 4.38
C ALA A 75 -0.80 -0.98 4.42
N TYR A 76 -2.05 -0.76 4.86
CA TYR A 76 -2.57 0.59 5.12
C TYR A 76 -1.73 1.32 6.17
N ASN A 77 -1.35 0.64 7.25
CA ASN A 77 -0.53 1.25 8.28
C ASN A 77 0.87 1.64 7.79
N LYS A 78 1.52 0.80 6.98
CA LYS A 78 2.82 1.14 6.36
C LYS A 78 2.71 2.35 5.44
N LEU A 79 1.67 2.43 4.61
CA LEU A 79 1.40 3.61 3.79
C LEU A 79 1.17 4.86 4.65
N GLY A 80 0.40 4.74 5.74
CA GLY A 80 0.18 5.87 6.65
C GLY A 80 1.46 6.39 7.28
N ILE A 81 2.36 5.50 7.70
CA ILE A 81 3.69 5.86 8.22
C ILE A 81 4.53 6.59 7.15
N ILE A 82 4.49 6.12 5.90
CA ILE A 82 5.21 6.76 4.80
C ILE A 82 4.65 8.16 4.53
N CYS A 83 3.34 8.31 4.42
CA CYS A 83 2.68 9.60 4.20
C CYS A 83 3.00 10.59 5.32
N TYR A 84 2.97 10.14 6.58
CA TYR A 84 3.31 10.98 7.72
C TYR A 84 4.75 11.48 7.64
N LYS A 85 5.71 10.59 7.33
CA LYS A 85 7.13 10.96 7.14
C LYS A 85 7.35 11.93 5.98
N GLN A 86 6.48 11.89 4.97
CA GLN A 86 6.47 12.84 3.85
C GLN A 86 5.75 14.16 4.19
N GLY A 87 5.26 14.33 5.42
CA GLY A 87 4.56 15.54 5.88
C GLY A 87 3.08 15.59 5.51
N ASN A 88 2.50 14.49 5.02
CA ASN A 88 1.08 14.43 4.66
C ASN A 88 0.28 13.74 5.78
N ALA A 89 -0.03 14.51 6.83
CA ALA A 89 -0.75 14.02 8.00
C ALA A 89 -2.19 13.56 7.68
N GLY A 90 -2.88 14.25 6.78
CA GLY A 90 -4.24 13.88 6.36
C GLY A 90 -4.32 12.53 5.65
N LEU A 91 -3.43 12.27 4.68
CA LEU A 91 -3.34 10.95 4.06
C LEU A 91 -2.93 9.86 5.05
N ALA A 92 -2.03 10.18 5.99
CA ALA A 92 -1.63 9.25 7.02
C ALA A 92 -2.81 8.84 7.91
N PHE A 93 -3.59 9.82 8.37
CA PHE A 93 -4.81 9.60 9.15
C PHE A 93 -5.81 8.74 8.39
N ALA A 94 -6.09 9.05 7.12
CA ALA A 94 -7.01 8.27 6.29
C ALA A 94 -6.56 6.80 6.17
N CYS A 95 -5.26 6.55 5.95
CA CYS A 95 -4.73 5.19 5.87
C CYS A 95 -4.87 4.44 7.21
N TRP A 96 -4.51 5.06 8.33
CA TRP A 96 -4.64 4.43 9.66
C TRP A 96 -6.11 4.21 10.06
N LYS A 97 -7.01 5.12 9.69
CA LYS A 97 -8.46 4.93 9.87
C LYS A 97 -8.95 3.71 9.09
N GLN A 98 -8.50 3.54 7.84
CA GLN A 98 -8.86 2.37 7.05
C GLN A 98 -8.34 1.07 7.69
N ALA A 99 -7.12 1.08 8.24
CA ALA A 99 -6.59 -0.06 9.00
C ALA A 99 -7.48 -0.41 10.21
N LEU A 100 -8.02 0.60 10.91
CA LEU A 100 -8.95 0.39 12.04
C LEU A 100 -10.37 0.00 11.60
N VAL A 101 -10.81 0.35 10.39
CA VAL A 101 -12.08 -0.14 9.84
C VAL A 101 -12.00 -1.65 9.60
N ILE A 102 -10.87 -2.11 9.08
CA ILE A 102 -10.62 -3.54 8.78
C ILE A 102 -10.36 -4.32 10.07
N ASN A 103 -9.50 -3.79 10.93
CA ASN A 103 -9.17 -4.38 12.22
C ASN A 103 -9.28 -3.32 13.33
N PRO A 104 -10.43 -3.24 14.02
CA PRO A 104 -10.66 -2.28 15.10
C PRO A 104 -9.64 -2.35 16.24
N ASP A 105 -9.01 -3.52 16.45
CA ASP A 105 -8.02 -3.78 17.50
C ASP A 105 -6.57 -3.55 17.03
N PHE A 106 -6.37 -2.99 15.85
CA PHE A 106 -5.04 -2.73 15.31
C PHE A 106 -4.33 -1.57 16.04
N GLU A 107 -3.69 -1.91 17.15
CA GLU A 107 -3.14 -0.94 18.10
C GLU A 107 -2.12 0.03 17.49
N GLU A 108 -1.33 -0.41 16.51
CA GLU A 108 -0.30 0.43 15.88
C GLU A 108 -0.94 1.63 15.16
N ALA A 109 -2.01 1.40 14.39
CA ALA A 109 -2.76 2.50 13.76
C ALA A 109 -3.41 3.42 14.79
N ARG A 110 -3.96 2.87 15.87
CA ARG A 110 -4.55 3.67 16.96
C ARG A 110 -3.52 4.57 17.63
N ARG A 111 -2.32 4.03 17.93
CA ARG A 111 -1.20 4.81 18.47
C ARG A 111 -0.77 5.90 17.49
N ASN A 112 -0.61 5.57 16.21
CA ASN A 112 -0.21 6.53 15.19
C ASN A 112 -1.21 7.68 15.03
N ILE A 113 -2.51 7.39 15.04
CA ILE A 113 -3.56 8.42 15.05
C ILE A 113 -3.45 9.30 16.31
N GLY A 114 -3.31 8.69 17.49
CA GLY A 114 -3.16 9.44 18.73
C GLY A 114 -1.92 10.34 18.73
N LEU A 115 -0.82 9.93 18.10
CA LEU A 115 0.38 10.75 17.96
C LEU A 115 0.14 11.99 17.10
N ILE A 116 -0.59 11.87 15.99
CA ILE A 116 -0.83 13.03 15.12
C ILE A 116 -1.90 13.96 15.67
N GLN A 117 -2.94 13.46 16.34
CA GLN A 117 -4.00 14.31 16.91
C GLN A 117 -3.49 15.20 18.04
N ASN A 118 -2.40 14.80 18.70
CA ASN A 118 -1.72 15.60 19.72
C ASN A 118 -0.63 16.51 19.12
N ALA A 119 -0.41 16.47 17.80
CA ALA A 119 0.58 17.32 17.15
C ALA A 119 0.02 18.74 16.96
N PRO A 120 0.79 19.82 17.23
CA PRO A 120 0.32 21.20 17.12
C PRO A 120 -0.15 21.65 15.73
N GLN A 121 0.17 20.84 14.71
CA GLN A 121 -0.02 21.13 13.29
C GLN A 121 -1.04 20.20 12.62
N PHE A 122 -1.73 19.34 13.39
CA PHE A 122 -2.82 18.53 12.87
C PHE A 122 -4.10 19.37 12.89
N ASP A 123 -4.56 19.78 11.72
CA ASP A 123 -5.86 20.43 11.58
C ASP A 123 -6.94 19.38 11.30
N VAL A 124 -8.12 19.52 11.88
CA VAL A 124 -9.24 18.58 11.68
C VAL A 124 -9.72 18.64 10.22
N GLU A 125 -9.40 19.71 9.50
CA GLU A 125 -9.62 19.83 8.05
C GLU A 125 -8.72 18.90 7.21
N ASP A 126 -7.61 18.39 7.77
CA ASP A 126 -6.78 17.35 7.13
C ASP A 126 -7.46 15.97 7.14
N GLU A 127 -8.58 15.81 7.84
CA GLU A 127 -9.41 14.61 7.77
C GLU A 127 -10.01 14.48 6.36
N ILE A 128 -9.27 13.88 5.43
CA ILE A 128 -9.81 13.52 4.14
C ILE A 128 -10.89 12.44 4.39
N PRO A 129 -12.17 12.68 4.04
CA PRO A 129 -13.22 11.67 4.22
C PRO A 129 -12.86 10.46 3.37
N ALA A 130 -12.46 9.37 4.03
CA ALA A 130 -11.83 8.22 3.39
C ALA A 130 -12.86 7.31 2.73
N TYR A 131 -12.62 6.98 1.45
CA TYR A 131 -12.65 5.63 0.91
C TYR A 131 -13.90 4.75 1.12
N GLN A 132 -15.11 5.32 1.26
CA GLN A 132 -16.34 4.51 1.34
C GLN A 132 -16.81 3.88 0.00
N HIS A 133 -16.11 4.09 -1.12
CA HIS A 133 -16.52 3.58 -2.44
C HIS A 133 -15.43 2.82 -3.23
N VAL A 134 -14.43 2.24 -2.56
CA VAL A 134 -13.32 1.56 -3.28
C VAL A 134 -13.47 0.03 -3.33
N ALA A 135 -14.50 -0.53 -2.68
CA ALA A 135 -14.74 -1.98 -2.64
C ALA A 135 -15.93 -2.46 -3.49
N GLU A 136 -16.70 -1.56 -4.09
CA GLU A 136 -17.79 -1.91 -5.03
C GLU A 136 -17.35 -1.55 -6.46
N GLY A 137 -16.64 -2.46 -7.11
CA GLY A 137 -16.23 -2.27 -8.50
C GLY A 137 -15.08 -3.19 -8.86
N ASP A 138 -15.42 -4.46 -9.11
CA ASP A 138 -14.78 -5.40 -10.05
C ASP A 138 -14.71 -6.81 -9.48
N ALA A 139 -15.90 -7.40 -9.28
CA ALA A 139 -16.07 -8.84 -9.18
C ALA A 139 -17.28 -9.28 -10.02
N THR A 140 -17.25 -9.00 -11.33
CA THR A 140 -17.90 -9.88 -12.32
C THR A 140 -17.11 -9.81 -13.62
N GLY A 141 -16.49 -10.92 -13.99
CA GLY A 141 -16.09 -11.12 -15.38
C GLY A 141 -17.35 -11.30 -16.20
N ASP A 142 -17.45 -10.58 -17.32
CA ASP A 142 -17.91 -11.21 -18.55
C ASP A 142 -17.49 -10.42 -19.78
N ALA A 143 -17.31 -11.18 -20.86
CA ALA A 143 -16.82 -10.74 -22.15
C ALA A 143 -17.83 -9.86 -22.90
N ASN A 144 -17.29 -9.05 -23.83
CA ASN A 144 -18.00 -8.32 -24.89
C ASN A 144 -18.97 -7.20 -24.47
N ALA A 145 -18.47 -5.96 -24.50
CA ALA A 145 -19.24 -4.83 -25.03
C ALA A 145 -18.27 -3.73 -25.51
N SER A 146 -18.32 -3.42 -26.81
CA SER A 146 -17.73 -2.23 -27.40
C SER A 146 -18.62 -1.03 -27.11
N ILE A 147 -18.16 -0.04 -26.33
CA ILE A 147 -18.70 1.33 -26.20
C ILE A 147 -17.51 2.21 -25.79
N GLU A 148 -16.86 2.92 -26.72
CA GLU A 148 -17.01 4.37 -27.00
C GLU A 148 -16.74 5.29 -25.79
N ASP A 149 -15.69 6.10 -25.93
CA ASP A 149 -15.40 7.38 -25.28
C ASP A 149 -16.07 7.69 -23.93
N SER A 150 -15.38 7.41 -22.82
CA SER A 150 -15.65 8.12 -21.56
C SER A 150 -14.34 8.48 -20.86
N ASP A 151 -14.16 9.77 -20.60
CA ASP A 151 -13.05 10.41 -19.87
C ASP A 151 -13.03 10.07 -18.36
N ASP A 152 -13.63 8.95 -17.94
CA ASP A 152 -13.68 8.52 -16.54
C ASP A 152 -12.59 7.50 -16.22
N LEU A 153 -11.35 8.00 -16.11
CA LEU A 153 -10.31 7.27 -15.38
C LEU A 153 -10.70 7.18 -13.89
N PRO A 154 -10.47 6.03 -13.21
CA PRO A 154 -10.81 5.83 -11.81
C PRO A 154 -10.43 7.02 -10.94
N THR A 155 -11.36 7.55 -10.15
CA THR A 155 -11.24 8.80 -9.39
C THR A 155 -10.03 8.84 -8.43
N TRP A 156 -9.55 7.68 -7.96
CA TRP A 156 -8.31 7.59 -7.19
C TRP A 156 -7.06 7.85 -8.04
N LYS A 157 -7.01 7.43 -9.31
CA LYS A 157 -5.96 7.83 -10.25
C LYS A 157 -5.99 9.34 -10.45
N ASN A 158 -7.15 9.98 -10.48
CA ASN A 158 -7.24 11.45 -10.62
C ASN A 158 -6.77 12.21 -9.38
N LYS A 159 -7.10 11.78 -8.16
CA LYS A 159 -6.61 12.42 -6.92
C LYS A 159 -5.14 12.10 -6.62
N ILE A 160 -4.68 10.87 -6.89
CA ILE A 160 -3.26 10.50 -6.76
C ILE A 160 -2.41 11.18 -7.84
N ARG A 161 -2.89 11.33 -9.07
CA ARG A 161 -2.18 12.07 -10.14
C ARG A 161 -2.03 13.55 -9.82
N GLN A 162 -2.99 14.17 -9.13
CA GLN A 162 -2.87 15.57 -8.67
C GLN A 162 -1.97 15.72 -7.42
N GLY A 163 -1.90 14.73 -6.54
CA GLY A 163 -1.03 14.76 -5.35
C GLY A 163 0.43 14.33 -5.60
N TRP A 164 0.70 13.52 -6.62
CA TRP A 164 2.02 12.87 -6.84
C TRP A 164 2.77 13.40 -8.07
N GLY A 165 2.24 14.41 -8.76
CA GLY A 165 2.86 15.01 -9.96
C GLY A 165 3.52 16.38 -9.77
N ALA A 166 3.40 17.03 -8.61
CA ALA A 166 3.66 18.47 -8.50
C ALA A 166 5.01 18.89 -7.88
N PHE A 167 5.91 17.96 -7.54
CA PHE A 167 7.25 18.32 -7.03
C PHE A 167 8.38 17.84 -7.93
N ARG A 168 8.38 18.27 -9.20
CA ARG A 168 9.65 18.56 -9.88
C ARG A 168 10.09 19.96 -9.45
N ARG A 169 11.16 19.99 -8.66
CA ARG A 169 11.84 21.19 -8.17
C ARG A 169 12.04 22.22 -9.30
N LYS A 170 11.79 23.49 -8.97
CA LYS A 170 12.71 24.58 -9.31
C LYS A 170 13.06 25.31 -8.02
#